data_AF-A0A3B0VWU5-F1
#
_entry.id   AF-A0A3B0VWU5-F1
#
_cell.length_a   1.000
_cell.length_b   1.000
_cell.length_c   1.000
_cell.angle_alpha   90.00
_cell.angle_beta   90.00
_cell.angle_gamma   90.00
#
_symmetry.space_group_name_H-M   'P 1'
#
loop_
_entity.id
_entity.type
_entity.pdbx_description
1 polymer ?
#
loop_
_entity_poly.entity_id
_entity_poly.type
_entity_poly.pdbx_seq_one_letter_code
_entity_poly.pdbx_strand_id
1 'polypeptide(L)' 'LNEDAAKRYIATSLKRKYASENGTELNSALPKMSPLNPQYKTKKQSVFQKIAAFVEKFKGVGGQI' A
#
# COMPACT_ATOMS: atom_id res chain seq x y z
N LEU A 1 3.53 -9.43 3.63
CA LEU A 1 3.68 -7.97 3.87
C LEU A 1 4.04 -7.80 5.35
N ASN A 2 4.61 -6.66 5.73
CA ASN A 2 4.62 -6.26 7.13
C ASN A 2 3.21 -5.80 7.50
N GLU A 3 2.53 -6.53 8.37
CA GLU A 3 1.10 -6.36 8.65
C GLU A 3 0.78 -4.96 9.22
N ASP A 4 1.54 -4.52 10.22
CA ASP A 4 1.30 -3.22 10.87
C ASP A 4 1.53 -2.05 9.92
N ALA A 5 2.62 -2.11 9.14
CA ALA A 5 2.91 -1.09 8.14
C ALA A 5 1.87 -1.08 7.02
N ALA A 6 1.40 -2.26 6.58
CA ALA A 6 0.36 -2.37 5.57
C ALA A 6 -0.98 -1.79 6.06
N LYS A 7 -1.40 -2.09 7.30
CA LYS A 7 -2.62 -1.53 7.91
C LYS A 7 -2.57 -0.01 7.96
N ARG A 8 -1.46 0.57 8.43
CA ARG A 8 -1.26 2.03 8.48
C ARG A 8 -1.35 2.66 7.10
N TYR A 9 -0.65 2.11 6.12
CA TYR A 9 -0.66 2.63 4.75
C TYR A 9 -2.06 2.57 4.12
N ILE A 10 -2.79 1.47 4.30
CA ILE A 10 -4.16 1.31 3.78
C ILE A 10 -5.10 2.31 4.46
N ALA A 11 -5.03 2.47 5.79
CA ALA A 11 -5.86 3.42 6.53
C ALA A 11 -5.62 4.87 6.07
N THR A 12 -4.36 5.29 5.93
CA THR A 12 -4.00 6.61 5.40
C THR A 12 -4.52 6.79 3.97
N SER A 13 -4.38 5.77 3.12
CA SER A 13 -4.82 5.82 1.73
C SER A 13 -6.34 5.91 1.60
N LEU A 14 -7.10 5.18 2.42
CA LEU A 14 -8.55 5.29 2.50
C LEU A 14 -9.00 6.68 2.95
N LYS A 15 -8.36 7.23 4.01
CA LYS A 15 -8.64 8.59 4.49
C LYS A 15 -8.38 9.66 3.41
N ARG A 16 -7.30 9.49 2.64
CA ARG A 16 -6.94 10.37 1.52
C ARG A 16 -7.74 10.09 0.24
N LYS A 17 -8.44 8.96 0.17
CA LYS A 17 -9.19 8.45 -0.99
C LYS A 17 -8.33 8.10 -2.21
N TYR A 18 -7.03 7.94 -2.02
CA TYR A 18 -6.08 7.47 -3.04
C TYR A 18 -4.88 6.78 -2.37
N ALA A 19 -4.27 5.82 -3.08
CA ALA A 19 -2.99 5.21 -2.69
C ALA A 19 -1.84 5.92 -3.41
N SER A 20 -0.71 6.12 -2.74
CA SER A 20 0.49 6.74 -3.32
C SER A 20 1.69 5.81 -3.26
N GLU A 21 2.44 5.69 -4.36
CA GLU A 21 3.74 4.99 -4.38
C GLU A 21 4.89 5.88 -3.88
N ASN A 22 4.62 7.16 -3.66
CA ASN A 22 5.60 8.14 -3.23
C ASN A 22 5.85 8.01 -1.72
N GLY A 23 7.08 8.29 -1.30
CA GLY A 23 7.50 8.17 0.09
C GLY A 23 7.86 6.73 0.50
N THR A 24 7.86 6.48 1.81
CA THR A 24 8.38 5.23 2.41
C THR A 24 7.30 4.32 2.98
N GLU A 25 6.03 4.76 3.04
CA GLU A 25 4.94 4.01 3.66
C GLU A 25 4.69 2.68 2.91
N LEU A 26 4.56 2.72 1.58
CA LEU A 26 4.42 1.52 0.76
C LEU A 26 5.63 0.59 0.89
N ASN A 27 6.85 1.15 0.87
CA ASN A 27 8.08 0.35 0.99
C ASN A 27 8.15 -0.36 2.36
N SER A 28 7.67 0.30 3.43
CA SER A 28 7.64 -0.27 4.78
C SER A 28 6.65 -1.42 4.92
N ALA A 29 5.61 -1.46 4.07
CA ALA A 29 4.65 -2.56 4.01
C ALA A 29 5.19 -3.80 3.26
N LEU A 30 6.20 -3.63 2.39
CA LEU A 30 6.79 -4.74 1.65
C LEU A 30 7.55 -5.69 2.58
N PRO A 31 7.60 -7.00 2.27
CA PRO A 31 8.47 -7.92 3.00
C PRO A 31 9.92 -7.49 2.83
N LYS A 32 10.76 -7.74 3.86
CA LYS A 32 12.19 -7.47 3.80
C LYS A 32 12.80 -8.23 2.63
N MET A 33 13.32 -7.49 1.65
CA MET A 33 14.05 -8.01 0.49
C MET A 33 15.17 -7.02 0.18
N SER A 34 16.27 -7.51 -0.38
CA SER A 34 17.30 -6.62 -0.91
C SER A 34 16.72 -5.76 -2.03
N PRO A 35 16.98 -4.43 -2.06
CA PRO A 35 16.65 -3.59 -3.21
C PRO A 35 17.30 -4.04 -4.52
N LEU A 36 18.40 -4.81 -4.44
CA LEU A 36 19.08 -5.42 -5.58
C LEU A 36 18.39 -6.70 -6.08
N ASN A 37 17.36 -7.19 -5.37
CA ASN A 37 16.58 -8.32 -5.85
C ASN A 37 15.79 -7.87 -7.10
N PRO A 38 15.95 -8.52 -8.26
CA PRO A 38 15.27 -8.13 -9.50
C PRO A 38 13.73 -8.19 -9.37
N GLN A 39 13.21 -9.05 -8.49
CA GLN A 39 11.77 -9.17 -8.24
C GLN A 39 11.20 -8.07 -7.34
N TYR A 40 12.06 -7.26 -6.71
CA TYR A 40 11.63 -6.20 -5.79
C TYR A 40 10.70 -5.20 -6.48
N LYS A 41 11.08 -4.73 -7.68
CA LYS A 41 10.30 -3.76 -8.46
C LYS A 41 8.94 -4.33 -8.84
N THR A 42 8.91 -5.55 -9.37
CA THR A 42 7.67 -6.22 -9.76
C THR A 42 6.76 -6.45 -8.56
N LYS A 43 7.31 -6.89 -7.42
CA LYS A 43 6.53 -7.10 -6.20
C LYS A 43 5.98 -5.80 -5.64
N LYS A 44 6.78 -4.72 -5.64
CA LYS A 44 6.31 -3.38 -5.26
C LYS A 44 5.13 -2.95 -6.12
N GLN A 45 5.26 -3.05 -7.45
CA GLN A 45 4.22 -2.68 -8.40
C GLN A 45 2.93 -3.49 -8.18
N SER A 46 3.04 -4.82 -8.06
CA SER A 46 1.87 -5.68 -7.87
C SER A 46 1.16 -5.42 -6.54
N VAL A 47 1.91 -5.16 -5.47
CA VAL A 47 1.33 -4.79 -4.17
C VAL A 47 0.63 -3.45 -4.26
N PHE A 48 1.26 -2.44 -4.88
CA PHE A 48 0.64 -1.14 -5.08
C PHE A 48 -0.67 -1.24 -5.87
N GLN A 49 -0.68 -1.92 -7.01
CA GLN A 49 -1.87 -2.08 -7.84
C GLN A 49 -3.04 -2.71 -7.07
N LYS A 50 -2.76 -3.75 -6.26
CA LYS A 50 -3.77 -4.39 -5.41
C LYS A 50 -4.32 -3.44 -4.35
N ILE A 51 -3.46 -2.66 -3.70
CA ILE A 51 -3.89 -1.70 -2.68
C ILE A 51 -4.64 -0.53 -3.32
N ALA A 52 -4.19 -0.01 -4.46
CA ALA A 52 -4.87 1.04 -5.19
C ALA A 52 -6.28 0.61 -5.60
N ALA A 53 -6.43 -0.61 -6.14
CA ALA A 53 -7.74 -1.19 -6.46
C ALA A 53 -8.63 -1.34 -5.21
N PHE A 54 -8.05 -1.76 -4.08
CA PHE A 54 -8.77 -1.83 -2.81
C PHE A 54 -9.23 -0.44 -2.34
N VAL A 55 -8.34 0.55 -2.32
CA VAL A 55 -8.68 1.92 -1.92
C VAL A 55 -9.74 2.50 -2.84
N GLU A 56 -9.64 2.30 -4.15
CA GLU A 56 -10.64 2.76 -5.11
C GLU A 56 -12.04 2.18 -4.82
N LYS A 57 -12.10 0.89 -4.49
CA LYS A 57 -13.34 0.19 -4.13
C LYS A 57 -13.93 0.67 -2.79
N PHE A 58 -13.11 1.07 -1.83
CA PHE A 58 -13.54 1.31 -0.44
C PHE A 58 -13.41 2.76 0.05
N LYS A 59 -12.88 3.70 -0.75
CA LYS A 59 -12.67 5.12 -0.39
C LYS A 59 -13.95 5.89 0.01
N GLY A 60 -15.13 5.34 -0.28
CA GLY A 60 -16.43 5.91 0.08
C GLY A 60 -17.08 5.29 1.32
N VAL A 61 -16.54 4.19 1.87
CA VAL A 61 -17.19 3.42 2.95
C VAL A 61 -16.91 4.02 4.34
N GLY A 62 -15.96 4.96 4.45
CA GLY A 62 -15.52 5.56 5.72
C GLY A 62 -16.20 6.87 6.13
N GLY A 63 -17.52 7.01 5.92
CA GLY A 63 -18.30 8.15 6.43
C GLY A 63 -18.61 8.08 7.92
N GLN A 64 -18.53 6.89 8.53
CA GLN A 64 -18.72 6.66 9.96
C GLN A 64 -17.83 5.49 10.38
N ILE A 65 -16.88 5.75 11.27
CA ILE A 65 -16.35 4.75 12.21
C ILE A 65 -16.88 5.17 13.57
#